data_AF-A0A959B6V1-F1
#
_entry.id   AF-A0A959B6V1-F1
#
_cell.length_a   1.000
_cell.length_b   1.000
_cell.length_c   1.000
_cell.angle_alpha   90.00
_cell.angle_beta   90.00
_cell.angle_gamma   90.00
#
_symmetry.space_group_name_H-M   'P 1'
#
loop_
_entity.id
_entity.type
_entity.pdbx_description
1 polymer ?
#
loop_
_entity_poly.entity_id
_entity_poly.type
_entity_poly.pdbx_seq_one_letter_code
_entity_poly.pdbx_strand_id
1 'polypeptide(L)' 'MSLNFDFHNREELEQHQCESRREDDWIIFQCSQCDYTRKINWKTGDMKVSGGSMYVMHSGSHMPTGIDPNQITMN' A
#
# COMPACT_ATOMS: atom_id res chain seq x y z
N MET A 1 -20.83 29.25 17.90
CA MET A 1 -20.33 28.00 18.51
C MET A 1 -19.42 27.35 17.49
N SER A 2 -18.11 27.49 17.67
CA SER A 2 -17.12 26.92 16.76
C SER A 2 -16.57 25.66 17.42
N LEU A 3 -16.73 24.51 16.77
CA LEU A 3 -16.16 23.25 17.21
C LEU A 3 -14.69 23.23 16.81
N ASN A 4 -13.80 23.53 17.76
CA ASN A 4 -12.37 23.29 17.61
C ASN A 4 -12.13 21.80 17.88
N PHE A 5 -11.82 21.05 16.83
CA PHE A 5 -11.35 19.68 16.95
C PHE A 5 -9.84 19.72 17.20
N ASP A 6 -9.45 19.74 18.47
CA ASP A 6 -8.05 19.58 18.87
C ASP A 6 -7.62 18.12 18.62
N PHE A 7 -7.07 17.86 17.43
CA PHE A 7 -6.40 16.60 17.09
C PHE A 7 -5.02 16.54 17.77
N HIS A 8 -4.96 16.44 19.09
CA HIS A 8 -3.70 16.33 19.82
C HIS A 8 -3.64 15.01 20.60
N ASN A 9 -3.28 13.94 19.89
CA ASN A 9 -2.62 12.69 20.34
C ASN A 9 -2.95 11.54 19.37
N ARG A 10 -2.41 11.59 18.16
CA ARG A 10 -2.12 10.34 17.46
C ARG A 10 -0.74 9.94 17.93
N GLU A 11 -0.64 8.90 18.76
CA GLU A 11 0.62 8.16 18.84
C GLU A 11 1.02 7.87 17.39
N GLU A 12 2.13 8.47 16.95
CA GLU A 12 2.62 8.26 15.59
C GLU A 12 3.07 6.80 15.52
N LEU A 13 2.15 5.92 15.08
CA LEU A 13 2.47 4.54 14.79
C LEU A 13 3.68 4.53 13.85
N GLU A 14 4.65 3.66 14.14
CA GLU A 14 5.84 3.51 13.31
C GLU A 14 5.43 3.25 11.86
N GLN A 15 5.95 4.05 10.92
CA GLN A 15 5.56 3.98 9.52
C GLN A 15 6.71 3.46 8.66
N HIS A 16 6.44 2.43 7.87
CA HIS A 16 7.41 1.86 6.94
C HIS A 16 6.99 2.14 5.50
N GLN A 17 7.96 2.50 4.68
CA GLN A 17 7.79 2.58 3.23
C GLN A 17 8.11 1.22 2.60
N CYS A 18 7.18 0.70 1.82
CA CYS A 18 7.30 -0.55 1.09
C CYS A 18 7.56 -0.28 -0.37
N GLU A 19 8.53 -0.97 -0.93
CA GLU A 19 8.84 -0.94 -2.35
C GLU A 19 7.91 -1.92 -3.07
N SER A 20 7.42 -1.53 -4.25
CA SER A 20 6.58 -2.39 -5.07
C SER A 20 7.31 -2.84 -6.33
N ARG A 21 7.13 -4.11 -6.69
CA ARG A 21 7.57 -4.67 -7.97
C ARG A 21 6.51 -5.62 -8.50
N ARG A 22 6.52 -5.84 -9.82
CA ARG A 22 5.65 -6.81 -10.46
C ARG A 22 6.43 -8.05 -10.85
N GLU A 23 5.95 -9.19 -10.41
CA GLU A 23 6.43 -10.52 -10.81
C GLU A 23 5.23 -11.27 -11.40
N ASP A 24 5.20 -11.40 -12.73
CA ASP A 24 4.10 -11.99 -13.49
C ASP A 24 2.73 -11.35 -13.18
N ASP A 25 1.89 -12.13 -12.51
CA ASP A 25 0.53 -11.77 -12.12
C ASP A 25 0.45 -11.16 -10.73
N TRP A 26 1.57 -11.04 -10.02
CA TRP A 26 1.63 -10.54 -8.65
C TRP A 26 2.34 -9.19 -8.57
N ILE A 27 1.68 -8.23 -7.92
CA ILE A 27 2.31 -7.02 -7.39
C ILE A 27 2.78 -7.36 -5.97
N ILE A 28 4.09 -7.28 -5.74
CA ILE A 28 4.73 -7.59 -4.48
C ILE A 28 5.17 -6.28 -3.84
N PHE A 29 4.65 -6.00 -2.66
CA PHE A 29 5.11 -4.96 -1.74
C PHE A 29 6.04 -5.61 -0.73
N GLN A 30 7.31 -5.20 -0.72
CA GLN A 30 8.32 -5.66 0.21
C GLN A 30 8.73 -4.49 1.11
N CYS A 31 8.71 -4.71 2.42
CA CYS A 31 9.32 -3.77 3.35
C CYS A 31 10.84 -4.01 3.41
N SER A 32 11.64 -2.95 3.38
CA SER A 32 13.10 -3.01 3.57
C SER A 32 13.50 -2.91 5.05
N GLN A 33 12.56 -2.57 5.94
CA GLN A 33 12.78 -2.30 7.36
C GLN A 33 12.33 -3.45 8.26
N CYS A 34 11.51 -4.37 7.76
CA CYS A 34 11.11 -5.59 8.46
C CYS A 34 10.80 -6.72 7.46
N ASP A 35 10.33 -7.87 7.97
CA ASP A 35 9.98 -9.05 7.17
C ASP A 35 8.59 -8.97 6.50
N TYR A 36 7.87 -7.85 6.65
CA TYR A 36 6.55 -7.65 6.05
C TYR A 36 6.60 -7.73 4.52
N THR A 37 5.74 -8.60 3.98
CA THR A 37 5.50 -8.75 2.54
C THR A 37 4.01 -8.83 2.27
N ARG A 38 3.52 -8.07 1.29
CA ARG A 38 2.15 -8.16 0.76
C ARG A 38 2.20 -8.42 -0.73
N LYS A 39 1.52 -9.47 -1.18
CA LYS A 39 1.35 -9.80 -2.60
C LYS A 39 -0.11 -9.61 -2.99
N ILE A 40 -0.34 -8.99 -4.13
CA ILE A 40 -1.67 -8.78 -4.72
C ILE A 40 -1.63 -9.33 -6.14
N ASN A 41 -2.48 -10.30 -6.47
CA ASN A 41 -2.64 -10.74 -7.84
C ASN A 41 -3.43 -9.68 -8.61
N TRP A 42 -2.84 -9.03 -9.61
CA TRP A 42 -3.50 -7.90 -10.29
C TRP A 42 -4.63 -8.34 -11.25
N LYS A 43 -4.66 -9.63 -11.63
CA LYS A 43 -5.73 -10.19 -12.47
C LYS A 43 -6.93 -10.66 -11.66
N THR A 44 -6.70 -11.32 -10.52
CA THR A 44 -7.77 -11.92 -9.70
C THR A 44 -8.17 -11.08 -8.50
N GLY A 45 -7.30 -10.17 -8.05
CA GLY A 45 -7.47 -9.42 -6.80
C GLY A 45 -7.03 -10.19 -5.54
N ASP A 46 -6.55 -11.43 -5.67
CA ASP A 46 -6.13 -12.25 -4.53
C ASP A 46 -5.00 -11.58 -3.74
N MET A 47 -5.12 -11.58 -2.41
CA MET A 47 -4.12 -10.99 -1.52
C MET A 47 -3.48 -12.04 -0.62
N LYS A 48 -2.16 -11.95 -0.47
CA LYS A 48 -1.37 -12.73 0.50
C LYS A 48 -0.50 -11.79 1.31
N VAL A 49 -0.51 -11.94 2.63
CA VAL A 49 0.32 -11.15 3.56
C VAL A 49 1.13 -12.10 4.41
N SER A 50 2.39 -11.75 4.67
CA SER A 50 3.30 -12.53 5.52
C SER A 50 4.27 -11.62 6.25
N GLY A 51 4.60 -11.96 7.50
CA GLY A 51 5.54 -11.18 8.32
C GLY A 51 4.98 -9.84 8.78
N GLY A 52 5.82 -9.05 9.46
CA GLY A 52 5.50 -7.72 9.96
C GLY A 52 4.78 -7.71 11.30
N SER A 53 4.89 -6.57 11.98
CA SER A 53 4.16 -6.28 13.21
C SER A 53 2.84 -5.57 12.90
N MET A 54 1.78 -5.92 13.63
CA MET A 54 0.48 -5.24 13.50
C MET A 54 0.47 -3.80 14.02
N TYR A 55 1.54 -3.37 14.69
CA TYR A 55 1.71 -2.02 15.21
C TYR A 55 2.45 -1.08 14.25
N VAL A 56 2.93 -1.60 13.13
CA VAL A 56 3.66 -0.84 12.11
C VAL A 56 2.73 -0.56 10.93
N MET A 57 2.68 0.70 10.50
CA MET A 57 1.89 1.12 9.35
C MET A 57 2.72 1.03 8.07
N HIS A 58 2.44 0.01 7.27
CA HIS A 58 3.07 -0.18 5.97
C HIS A 58 2.34 0.60 4.88
N SER A 59 3.08 1.45 4.15
CA SER A 59 2.58 2.21 3.01
C SER A 59 3.45 1.99 1.77
N GLY A 60 2.84 2.05 0.59
CA GLY A 60 3.56 1.87 -0.68
C GLY A 60 2.59 1.96 -1.84
N SER A 61 3.05 2.49 -2.97
CA SER A 61 2.28 2.63 -4.19
C SER A 61 2.88 1.78 -5.32
N HIS A 62 2.02 1.29 -6.21
CA HIS A 62 2.43 0.63 -7.44
C HIS A 62 1.75 1.34 -8.60
N MET A 63 2.54 1.99 -9.46
CA MET A 63 2.05 2.60 -10.69
C MET A 63 2.33 1.64 -11.85
N PRO A 64 1.30 1.12 -12.54
CA PRO A 64 1.50 0.36 -13.76
C PRO A 64 2.12 1.27 -14.81
N THR A 65 3.31 0.92 -15.30
CA THR A 65 3.90 1.55 -16.48
C THR A 65 3.07 1.12 -17.69
N GLY A 66 2.14 1.97 -18.13
CA GLY A 66 1.25 1.67 -19.27
C GLY A 66 -0.20 2.12 -19.13
N ILE A 67 -0.57 2.85 -18.06
CA ILE A 67 -1.86 3.57 -18.06
C ILE A 67 -1.74 4.70 -19.10
N ASP A 68 -2.24 4.46 -20.31
CA ASP A 68 -2.55 5.55 -21.23
C ASP A 68 -3.69 6.36 -20.60
N PRO A 69 -3.48 7.64 -20.22
CA PRO A 69 -4.52 8.47 -19.65
C PRO A 69 -5.76 8.63 -20.55
N ASN A 70 -5.68 8.27 -21.85
CA ASN A 70 -6.82 8.28 -22.78
C ASN A 70 -7.69 7.01 -22.75
N GLN A 71 -7.33 5.96 -22.01
CA GLN A 71 -8.14 4.74 -21.90
C GLN A 71 -9.21 4.80 -20.78
N ILE A 72 -9.34 5.93 -20.07
CA ILE A 72 -10.32 6.08 -18.96
C ILE A 72 -11.72 6.48 -19.48
N THR A 73 -11.89 6.79 -20.76
CA THR A 73 -13.22 7.01 -21.34
C THR A 73 -13.68 5.80 -22.13
N MET A 74 -14.47 4.93 -21.50
CA MET A 74 -15.70 4.35 -22.07
C MET A 74 -16.34 3.38 -21.07
N ASN A 75 -17.29 3.90 -20.29
CA ASN A 75 -18.63 3.33 -20.12
C ASN A 75 -19.56 4.36 -19.45
#